data_AF-A0A3V9FFU5-F1
#
_entry.id   AF-A0A3V9FFU5-F1
#
_cell.length_a   1.000
_cell.length_b   1.000
_cell.length_c   1.000
_cell.angle_alpha   90.00
_cell.angle_beta   90.00
_cell.angle_gamma   90.00
#
_symmetry.space_group_name_H-M   'P 1'
#
loop_
_entity.id
_entity.type
_entity.pdbx_description
1 polymer ?
#
loop_
_entity_poly.entity_id
_entity_poly.type
_entity_poly.pdbx_seq_one_letter_code
_entity_poly.pdbx_strand_id
1 'polypeptide(L)'
;MEQLTRLADTIAEIYVRELERVTGGNTVEYNGVSGRVVPHKLSSGLVDNVISAVREDADKEASAYKLLVRLIDINGREYRITAHGALVIESMLRNGLMNSNKRVVH
;
A
#
# COMPACT_ATOMS: atom_id res chain seq x y z
N MET A 1 -8.37 -15.90 1.79
CA MET A 1 -8.31 -14.43 1.56
C MET A 1 -8.07 -13.64 2.84
N GLU A 2 -8.60 -14.09 3.99
CA GLU A 2 -8.51 -13.35 5.27
C GLU A 2 -7.06 -13.00 5.71
N GLN A 3 -6.11 -13.93 5.55
CA GLN A 3 -4.72 -13.71 5.95
C GLN A 3 -4.03 -12.63 5.09
N LEU A 4 -4.34 -12.60 3.79
CA LEU A 4 -3.81 -11.60 2.87
C LEU A 4 -4.33 -10.19 3.23
N THR A 5 -5.64 -10.06 3.47
CA THR A 5 -6.25 -8.79 3.86
C THR A 5 -5.71 -8.29 5.20
N ARG A 6 -5.60 -9.16 6.21
CA ARG A 6 -5.03 -8.78 7.52
C ARG A 6 -3.59 -8.28 7.41
N LEU A 7 -2.77 -8.90 6.56
CA LEU A 7 -1.41 -8.45 6.31
C LEU A 7 -1.40 -7.08 5.61
N ALA A 8 -2.29 -6.87 4.64
CA ALA A 8 -2.43 -5.59 3.94
C ALA A 8 -2.88 -4.47 4.88
N ASP A 9 -3.82 -4.75 5.78
CA ASP A 9 -4.28 -3.80 6.82
C ASP A 9 -3.11 -3.41 7.72
N THR A 10 -2.35 -4.39 8.22
CA THR A 10 -1.18 -4.17 9.07
C THR A 10 -0.14 -3.27 8.38
N ILE A 11 0.17 -3.56 7.11
CA ILE A 11 1.11 -2.76 6.31
C ILE A 11 0.59 -1.33 6.14
N ALA A 12 -0.70 -1.17 5.81
CA ALA A 12 -1.30 0.14 5.62
C ALA A 12 -1.30 0.99 6.90
N GLU A 13 -1.61 0.38 8.05
CA GLU A 13 -1.56 1.03 9.35
C GLU A 13 -0.14 1.47 9.73
N ILE A 14 0.85 0.60 9.55
CA ILE A 14 2.26 0.94 9.81
C ILE A 14 2.69 2.11 8.93
N TYR A 15 2.39 2.05 7.63
CA TYR A 15 2.76 3.12 6.70
C TYR A 15 2.14 4.47 7.09
N VAL A 16 0.84 4.51 7.39
CA VAL A 16 0.16 5.75 7.79
C VAL A 16 0.71 6.29 9.11
N ARG A 17 0.97 5.42 10.09
CA ARG A 17 1.60 5.80 11.36
C ARG A 17 3.01 6.38 11.15
N GLU A 18 3.81 5.78 10.28
CA GLU A 18 5.15 6.30 9.95
C GLU A 18 5.06 7.64 9.20
N LEU A 19 4.12 7.78 8.28
CA LEU A 19 3.85 9.03 7.56
C LEU A 19 3.44 10.16 8.52
N GLU A 20 2.54 9.89 9.45
CA GLU A 20 2.11 10.85 10.49
C GLU A 20 3.26 11.24 11.40
N ARG A 21 4.11 10.28 11.78
CA ARG A 21 5.30 10.56 12.59
C ARG A 21 6.30 11.46 11.89
N VAL A 22 6.48 11.31 10.58
CA VAL A 22 7.50 12.04 9.81
C VAL A 22 6.98 13.41 9.35
N THR A 23 5.73 13.51 8.93
CA THR A 23 5.17 14.70 8.28
C THR A 23 4.19 15.49 9.17
N GLY A 24 3.79 14.93 10.31
CA GLY A 24 2.74 15.49 11.16
C GLY A 24 1.32 15.23 10.64
N GLY A 25 1.15 14.45 9.57
CA GLY A 25 -0.16 14.13 9.00
C GLY A 25 -0.13 12.92 8.06
N ASN A 26 -1.27 12.62 7.45
CA ASN A 26 -1.46 11.47 6.54
C ASN A 26 -1.74 11.92 5.10
N THR A 27 -1.25 13.10 4.71
CA THR A 27 -1.38 13.64 3.36
C THR A 27 -0.08 13.44 2.61
N VAL A 28 -0.17 13.02 1.35
CA VAL A 28 0.97 12.96 0.42
C VAL A 28 0.71 13.90 -0.75
N GLU A 29 1.78 14.49 -1.28
CA GLU A 29 1.73 15.37 -2.45
C GLU A 29 2.65 14.84 -3.55
N TYR A 30 2.13 14.76 -4.77
CA TYR A 30 2.91 14.41 -5.96
C TYR A 30 2.58 15.37 -7.09
N ASN A 31 3.59 16.04 -7.65
CA ASN A 31 3.45 17.00 -8.76
C ASN A 31 2.35 18.06 -8.52
N GLY A 32 2.28 18.60 -7.29
CA GLY A 32 1.28 19.60 -6.89
C GLY A 32 -0.13 19.05 -6.66
N VAL A 33 -0.32 17.73 -6.71
CA VAL A 33 -1.59 17.07 -6.37
C VAL A 33 -1.46 16.42 -5.00
N SER A 34 -2.22 16.95 -4.05
CA SER A 34 -2.28 16.45 -2.67
C SER A 34 -3.46 15.50 -2.46
N GLY A 35 -3.29 14.51 -1.60
CA GLY A 35 -4.42 13.75 -1.10
C GLY A 35 -4.13 12.91 0.13
N ARG A 36 -5.20 12.58 0.84
CA ARG A 36 -5.14 11.87 2.11
C ARG A 36 -4.97 10.37 1.90
N VAL A 37 -3.97 9.79 2.54
CA VAL A 37 -3.79 8.34 2.65
C VAL A 37 -4.75 7.82 3.71
N VAL A 38 -5.65 6.92 3.29
CA VAL A 38 -6.64 6.30 4.18
C VAL A 38 -6.30 4.82 4.33
N PRO A 39 -6.06 4.29 5.54
CA PRO A 39 -5.56 2.93 5.74
C PRO A 39 -6.36 1.84 5.00
N HIS A 40 -7.69 1.84 5.11
CA HIS A 40 -8.53 0.83 4.45
C HIS A 40 -8.46 0.90 2.92
N LYS A 41 -8.28 2.09 2.34
CA LYS A 41 -8.13 2.26 0.88
C LYS A 41 -6.77 1.76 0.41
N LEU A 42 -5.73 2.05 1.19
CA LEU A 42 -4.38 1.56 0.92
C LEU A 42 -4.33 0.03 1.02
N SER A 43 -4.92 -0.55 2.06
CA SER A 43 -5.05 -2.00 2.25
C SER A 43 -5.75 -2.68 1.07
N SER A 44 -6.92 -2.18 0.66
CA SER A 44 -7.63 -2.69 -0.52
C SER A 44 -6.76 -2.62 -1.78
N GLY A 45 -6.09 -1.48 -2.00
CA GLY A 45 -5.21 -1.31 -3.15
C GLY A 45 -4.02 -2.28 -3.12
N LEU A 46 -3.46 -2.58 -1.94
CA LEU A 46 -2.36 -3.52 -1.78
C LEU A 46 -2.81 -4.93 -2.17
N VAL A 47 -3.98 -5.37 -1.69
CA VAL A 47 -4.58 -6.66 -2.06
C VAL A 47 -4.81 -6.74 -3.56
N ASP A 48 -5.45 -5.73 -4.16
CA ASP A 48 -5.73 -5.69 -5.60
C ASP A 48 -4.44 -5.74 -6.43
N ASN A 49 -3.41 -5.02 -5.98
CA ASN A 49 -2.11 -4.98 -6.66
C ASN A 49 -1.45 -6.36 -6.69
N VAL A 50 -1.35 -7.04 -5.53
CA VAL A 50 -0.68 -8.35 -5.46
C VAL A 50 -1.50 -9.45 -6.14
N ILE A 51 -2.84 -9.41 -6.06
CA ILE A 51 -3.72 -10.36 -6.76
C ILE A 51 -3.62 -10.20 -8.27
N SER A 52 -3.56 -8.95 -8.76
CA SER A 52 -3.37 -8.66 -10.18
C SER A 52 -2.01 -9.16 -10.69
N ALA A 53 -0.95 -9.03 -9.87
CA ALA A 53 0.40 -9.48 -10.22
C ALA A 53 0.51 -11.00 -10.36
N VAL A 54 -0.28 -11.78 -9.62
CA VAL A 54 -0.27 -13.25 -9.62
C VAL A 54 -1.49 -13.86 -10.31
N ARG A 55 -2.12 -13.12 -11.23
CA ARG A 55 -3.41 -13.49 -11.83
C ARG A 55 -3.40 -14.85 -12.55
N GLU A 56 -2.23 -15.29 -13.00
CA GLU A 56 -2.01 -16.54 -13.77
C GLU A 56 -1.51 -17.69 -12.88
N ASP A 57 -1.19 -17.43 -11.61
CA ASP A 57 -0.75 -18.45 -10.67
C ASP A 57 -1.90 -19.36 -10.24
N ALA A 58 -1.59 -20.66 -10.10
CA ALA A 58 -2.54 -21.67 -9.65
C ALA A 58 -2.98 -21.46 -8.19
N ASP A 59 -2.06 -21.02 -7.33
CA ASP A 59 -2.34 -20.62 -5.95
C ASP A 59 -2.11 -19.12 -5.78
N LYS A 60 -3.15 -18.35 -6.12
CA LYS A 60 -3.11 -16.89 -6.12
C LYS A 60 -2.90 -16.33 -4.71
N GLU A 61 -3.55 -16.90 -3.71
CA GLU A 61 -3.47 -16.37 -2.35
C GLU A 61 -2.07 -16.55 -1.77
N ALA A 62 -1.48 -17.75 -1.89
CA ALA A 62 -0.13 -17.99 -1.39
C ALA A 62 0.92 -17.14 -2.14
N SER A 63 0.74 -16.98 -3.45
CA SER A 63 1.66 -16.18 -4.29
C SER A 63 1.55 -14.68 -3.98
N ALA A 64 0.32 -14.17 -3.84
CA ALA A 64 0.06 -12.79 -3.42
C ALA A 64 0.62 -12.51 -2.02
N TYR A 65 0.45 -13.44 -1.08
CA TYR A 65 0.98 -13.30 0.28
C TYR A 65 2.51 -13.17 0.27
N LYS A 66 3.21 -13.98 -0.55
CA LYS A 66 4.67 -13.91 -0.71
C LYS A 66 5.16 -12.57 -1.26
N LEU A 67 4.36 -11.90 -2.10
CA LEU A 67 4.68 -10.55 -2.57
C LEU A 67 4.46 -9.53 -1.46
N LEU A 68 3.33 -9.63 -0.76
CA LEU A 68 2.92 -8.66 0.25
C LEU A 68 3.82 -8.68 1.50
N VAL A 69 4.24 -9.87 1.94
CA VAL A 69 5.11 -10.02 3.14
C VAL A 69 6.48 -9.37 2.95
N ARG A 70 6.93 -9.14 1.70
CA ARG A 70 8.20 -8.45 1.41
C ARG A 70 8.16 -6.95 1.67
N LEU A 71 6.96 -6.38 1.86
CA LEU A 71 6.80 -4.95 2.10
C LEU A 71 7.00 -4.57 3.58
N ILE A 72 7.05 -5.55 4.49
CA ILE A 72 7.18 -5.35 5.93
C ILE A 72 8.43 -6.05 6.47
N ASP A 73 9.16 -5.36 7.35
CA ASP A 73 10.23 -5.93 8.16
C ASP A 73 9.69 -6.23 9.56
N ILE A 74 9.77 -7.50 9.95
CA ILE A 74 9.30 -8.03 11.24
C ILE A 74 10.44 -8.38 12.20
N ASN A 75 11.70 -8.17 11.80
CA ASN A 75 12.86 -8.61 12.59
C ASN A 75 13.20 -7.64 13.74
N GLY A 76 12.64 -6.43 13.73
CA GLY A 76 12.88 -5.40 14.74
C GLY A 76 11.90 -5.42 15.91
N ARG A 77 12.18 -4.59 16.92
CA ARG A 77 11.28 -4.35 18.08
C ARG A 77 9.91 -3.80 17.66
N GLU A 78 9.87 -3.10 16.54
CA GLU A 78 8.66 -2.57 15.92
C GLU A 78 8.67 -2.95 14.46
N TYR A 79 7.51 -3.34 13.93
CA TYR A 79 7.35 -3.58 12.50
C TYR A 79 7.53 -2.29 11.72
N ARG A 80 8.22 -2.39 10.58
CA ARG A 80 8.54 -1.26 9.71
C ARG A 80 8.26 -1.61 8.26
N ILE A 81 8.02 -0.59 7.45
CA ILE A 81 7.96 -0.78 6.00
C ILE A 81 9.39 -0.96 5.47
N THR A 82 9.59 -1.96 4.61
CA THR A 82 10.89 -2.16 3.95
C THR A 82 11.14 -1.03 2.94
N ALA A 83 12.40 -0.79 2.55
CA ALA A 83 12.69 0.16 1.48
C ALA A 83 11.95 -0.17 0.17
N HIS A 84 11.82 -1.47 -0.15
CA HIS A 84 11.03 -1.92 -1.29
C HIS A 84 9.53 -1.66 -1.09
N GLY A 85 9.01 -1.93 0.12
CA GLY A 85 7.62 -1.65 0.49
C GLY A 85 7.25 -0.18 0.31
N ALA A 86 8.13 0.72 0.74
CA ALA A 86 7.91 2.16 0.58
C ALA A 86 7.78 2.55 -0.89
N LEU A 87 8.69 2.08 -1.75
CA LEU A 87 8.66 2.37 -3.20
C LEU A 87 7.38 1.87 -3.88
N VAL A 88 6.90 0.68 -3.50
CA VAL A 88 5.65 0.11 -4.03
C VAL A 88 4.46 0.96 -3.60
N ILE A 89 4.35 1.26 -2.30
CA ILE A 89 3.25 2.06 -1.75
C ILE A 89 3.24 3.46 -2.34
N GLU A 90 4.39 4.14 -2.41
CA GLU A 90 4.51 5.47 -3.01
C GLU A 90 4.10 5.47 -4.49
N SER A 91 4.51 4.46 -5.25
CA SER A 91 4.13 4.30 -6.66
C SER A 91 2.62 4.11 -6.80
N MET A 92 2.01 3.32 -5.92
CA MET A 92 0.55 3.12 -5.89
C MET A 92 -0.20 4.41 -5.52
N LEU A 93 0.24 5.12 -4.49
CA LEU A 93 -0.35 6.39 -4.07
C LEU A 93 -0.26 7.44 -5.19
N ARG A 94 0.92 7.56 -5.82
CA ARG A 94 1.13 8.44 -6.97
C ARG A 94 0.17 8.11 -8.10
N ASN A 95 0.09 6.85 -8.50
CA ASN A 95 -0.81 6.39 -9.56
C ASN A 95 -2.28 6.65 -9.21
N GLY A 96 -2.67 6.37 -7.96
CA GLY A 96 -4.02 6.63 -7.45
C GLY A 96 -4.38 8.11 -7.53
N LEU A 97 -3.49 9.00 -7.08
CA LEU A 97 -3.70 10.45 -7.11
C LEU A 97 -3.80 11.00 -8.54
N MET A 98 -2.86 10.61 -9.40
CA MET A 98 -2.82 11.09 -10.79
C MET A 98 -4.02 10.57 -11.61
N ASN A 99 -4.50 9.36 -11.35
CA ASN A 99 -5.66 8.81 -12.05
C ASN A 99 -7.00 9.30 -11.48
N SER A 100 -7.06 9.64 -10.18
CA SER A 100 -8.22 10.28 -9.57
C SER A 100 -8.48 11.66 -10.19
N ASN A 101 -7.42 12.41 -10.48
CA ASN A 101 -7.50 13.72 -11.11
C ASN A 101 -7.97 13.65 -12.58
N LYS A 102 -7.81 12.50 -13.25
CA LYS A 102 -8.32 12.25 -14.61
C LYS A 102 -9.82 11.90 -14.66
N ARG A 103 -10.43 11.53 -13.52
CA ARG A 103 -11.85 11.10 -13.46
C ARG A 103 -12.86 12.25 -13.39
N VAL A 104 -12.44 13.51 -13.51
CA VAL A 104 -13.35 14.64 -13.72
C VAL A 104 -13.35 15.02 -15.20
N VAL A 105 -13.99 14.21 -16.04
CA VAL A 105 -14.36 14.60 -17.41
C VAL A 105 -15.67 13.90 -17.79
N HIS A 106 -16.74 14.72 -17.81
CA HIS A 106 -18.08 14.53 -18.38
C HIS A 106 -19.05 13.51 -17.76
#